data_AF-G9ZNW1-F1
#
_entry.id   AF-G9ZNW1-F1
#
_cell.length_a   1.000
_cell.length_b   1.000
_cell.length_c   1.000
_cell.angle_alpha   90.00
_cell.angle_beta   90.00
_cell.angle_gamma   90.00
#
_symmetry.space_group_name_H-M   'P 1'
#
loop_
_entity.id
_entity.type
_entity.pdbx_description
1 polymer ?
#
loop_
_entity_poly.entity_id
_entity_poly.type
_entity_poly.pdbx_seq_one_letter_code
_entity_poly.pdbx_strand_id
1 'polypeptide(L)' 'MKRIIVGITGASGTIYAIDLLQKLRSFPDVETHW' A
#
# COMPACT_ATOMS: atom_id res chain seq x y z
N MET A 1 -6.09 -15.60 1.17
CA MET A 1 -6.11 -14.20 1.63
C MET A 1 -4.69 -13.80 2.02
N LYS A 2 -4.18 -12.69 1.46
CA LYS A 2 -2.82 -12.20 1.74
C LYS A 2 -2.91 -10.90 2.53
N ARG A 3 -2.09 -10.73 3.57
CA ARG A 3 -2.09 -9.56 4.44
C ARG A 3 -0.76 -8.84 4.31
N ILE A 4 -0.79 -7.55 3.98
CA ILE A 4 0.41 -6.73 3.73
C ILE A 4 0.38 -5.54 4.69
N ILE A 5 1.53 -5.28 5.34
CA ILE A 5 1.77 -4.08 6.13
C ILE A 5 2.66 -3.15 5.30
N VAL A 6 2.22 -1.89 5.11
CA VAL A 6 2.94 -0.88 4.34
C VAL A 6 3.41 0.23 5.28
N GLY A 7 4.66 0.17 5.72
CA GLY A 7 5.27 1.25 6.47
C GLY A 7 5.68 2.40 5.53
N ILE A 8 5.12 3.59 5.73
CA ILE A 8 5.43 4.80 4.95
C ILE A 8 6.21 5.77 5.84
N THR A 9 7.38 6.22 5.38
CA THR A 9 8.16 7.27 6.03
C THR A 9 8.05 8.59 5.25
N GLY A 10 8.27 9.71 5.93
CA GLY A 10 8.14 11.07 5.35
C GLY A 10 9.31 11.48 4.46
N ALA A 11 9.61 10.69 3.43
CA ALA A 11 10.62 11.00 2.41
C ALA A 11 9.98 11.58 1.14
N SER A 12 10.79 12.07 0.21
CA SER A 12 10.33 12.59 -1.10
C SER A 12 9.55 11.55 -1.93
N GLY A 13 9.64 10.25 -1.59
CA GLY A 13 9.00 9.14 -2.29
C GLY A 13 7.57 8.80 -1.85
N THR A 14 6.91 9.58 -1.00
CA THR A 14 5.54 9.29 -0.52
C THR A 14 4.52 9.07 -1.66
N ILE A 15 4.72 9.70 -2.81
CA ILE A 15 3.86 9.52 -3.99
C ILE A 15 3.79 8.05 -4.45
N TYR A 16 4.89 7.29 -4.31
CA TYR A 16 4.92 5.88 -4.66
C TYR A 16 4.10 5.03 -3.69
N ALA A 17 4.05 5.41 -2.41
CA ALA A 17 3.20 4.73 -1.44
C ALA A 17 1.72 4.94 -1.76
N ILE A 18 1.34 6.13 -2.23
CA ILE A 18 -0.03 6.42 -2.66
C ILE A 18 -0.41 5.56 -3.86
N ASP A 19 0.43 5.52 -4.91
CA ASP A 19 0.20 4.67 -6.10
C ASP A 19 0.15 3.18 -5.74
N LEU A 20 1.03 2.72 -4.86
CA LEU A 20 1.04 1.34 -4.36
C LEU A 20 -0.28 1.00 -3.66
N LEU A 21 -0.75 1.84 -2.74
CA LEU A 21 -2.01 1.59 -2.01
C LEU A 21 -3.22 1.58 -2.95
N GLN A 22 -3.24 2.43 -3.98
CA GLN A 22 -4.30 2.41 -5.00
C GLN A 22 -4.30 1.09 -5.79
N LYS A 23 -3.12 0.60 -6.19
CA LYS A 23 -2.98 -0.69 -6.86
C LYS A 23 -3.34 -1.86 -5.96
N LEU A 24 -2.93 -1.85 -4.69
CA LEU A 24 -3.28 -2.93 -3.77
C LEU A 24 -4.79 -3.04 -3.53
N ARG A 25 -5.51 -1.91 -3.55
CA ARG A 25 -6.99 -1.90 -3.49
C ARG A 25 -7.68 -2.59 -4.67
N SER A 26 -7.03 -2.74 -5.83
CA SER A 26 -7.62 -3.46 -6.97
C SER A 26 -7.53 -4.98 -6.83
N PHE A 27 -6.88 -5.49 -5.79
CA PHE A 27 -6.78 -6.92 -5.53
C PHE A 27 -7.70 -7.32 -4.37
N PRO A 28 -8.88 -7.91 -4.65
CA PRO A 28 -9.89 -8.20 -3.61
C PRO A 28 -9.42 -9.20 -2.55
N ASP A 29 -8.41 -10.01 -2.86
CA ASP A 29 -7.85 -11.02 -1.95
C ASP A 29 -6.71 -10.49 -1.05
N VAL A 30 -6.41 -9.19 -1.16
CA VAL A 30 -5.32 -8.52 -0.44
C VAL A 30 -5.87 -7.53 0.58
N GLU A 31 -5.55 -7.78 1.84
CA GLU A 31 -5.84 -6.89 2.95
C GLU A 31 -4.59 -6.06 3.25
N THR A 32 -4.72 -4.73 3.18
CA THR A 32 -3.59 -3.82 3.41
C THR A 32 -3.79 -3.06 4.71
N HIS A 33 -2.74 -3.00 5.53
CA HIS A 33 -2.64 -2.13 6.70
C HIS A 33 -1.47 -1.17 6.45
N TRP A 34 -1.67 0.11 6.71
CA TRP A 34 -0.69 1.16 6.46
C TRP A 34 -0.57 2.07 7.68
#